data_AF-A0A3N6FDM4-F1
#
_entry.id   AF-A0A3N6FDM4-F1
#
_cell.length_a   1.000
_cell.length_b   1.000
_cell.length_c   1.000
_cell.angle_alpha   90.00
_cell.angle_beta   90.00
_cell.angle_gamma   90.00
#
_symmetry.space_group_name_H-M   'P 1'
#
loop_
_entity.id
_entity.type
_entity.pdbx_description
1 polymer ?
#
loop_
_entity_poly.entity_id
_entity_poly.type
_entity_poly.pdbx_seq_one_letter_code
_entity_poly.pdbx_strand_id
1 'polypeptide(L)'
;MSVRAAVTVALRLSWAVLIALMISEFVTDLPGPGWATTLLPAGVVFVLMTTANTLQTRAAAPRGEPRAPVETEVPVTGRWIALNSPADRVPSHGTHVYGQTYAIDLVAEPEQPEQPEQPEPEGGRGPGRPPFRALWPVVRRNRDFPAFGAPLLAAADATVVRASDGRRDHLSRTSLPALGYLLLVEGNVRSVLGARRVLGNHVVLDLGDGVHAVYAHLRRGSLLVRAGDTVRAGQPIGRCGNSGNSTEPHLHFHLMDGPDPDAARGIPFTWKGIGVPAGGEAFTPGGREASGRPGPQGPPSPPSPPSPPNPVRGGDRYGGRDEARDGVREARDGGRDVTAAG
;
A
#
# COMPACT_ATOMS: atom_id res chain seq x y z
N MET A 1 20.94 25.49 -0.88
CA MET A 1 19.68 24.80 -1.24
C MET A 1 20.03 23.36 -1.63
N SER A 2 19.23 22.35 -1.27
CA SER A 2 19.51 20.96 -1.70
C SER A 2 19.12 20.73 -3.17
N VAL A 3 19.69 19.73 -3.83
CA VAL A 3 19.36 19.40 -5.24
C VAL A 3 17.87 19.08 -5.40
N ARG A 4 17.26 18.32 -4.47
CA ARG A 4 15.81 18.06 -4.46
C ARG A 4 14.99 19.35 -4.38
N ALA A 5 15.37 20.29 -3.52
CA ALA A 5 14.68 21.57 -3.39
C ALA A 5 14.85 22.44 -4.65
N ALA A 6 16.04 22.47 -5.27
CA ALA A 6 16.28 23.19 -6.51
C ALA A 6 15.45 22.62 -7.68
N VAL A 7 15.38 21.29 -7.82
CA VAL A 7 14.53 20.62 -8.82
C VAL A 7 13.05 20.90 -8.57
N THR A 8 12.60 20.93 -7.31
CA THR A 8 11.21 21.27 -6.94
C THR A 8 10.87 22.73 -7.27
N VAL A 9 11.79 23.66 -7.07
CA VAL A 9 11.63 25.07 -7.47
C VAL A 9 11.60 25.20 -8.98
N ALA A 10 12.51 24.53 -9.71
CA ALA A 10 12.52 24.52 -11.16
C ALA A 10 11.20 23.98 -11.74
N LEU A 11 10.69 22.85 -11.24
CA LEU A 11 9.40 22.29 -11.64
C LEU A 11 8.23 23.28 -11.43
N ARG A 12 8.20 23.99 -10.31
CA ARG A 12 7.18 25.03 -10.04
C ARG A 12 7.29 26.21 -11.01
N LEU A 13 8.49 26.65 -11.33
CA LEU A 13 8.73 27.71 -12.31
C LEU A 13 8.35 27.26 -13.73
N SER A 14 8.67 26.03 -14.14
CA SER A 14 8.24 25.46 -15.41
C SER A 14 6.71 25.41 -15.54
N TRP A 15 5.99 24.99 -14.49
CA TRP A 15 4.53 25.06 -14.47
C TRP A 15 4.00 26.50 -14.59
N ALA A 16 4.61 27.47 -13.90
CA ALA A 16 4.22 28.87 -14.00
C ALA A 16 4.44 29.45 -15.42
N VAL A 17 5.58 29.11 -16.06
CA VAL A 17 5.87 29.49 -17.44
C VAL A 17 4.90 28.83 -18.43
N LEU A 18 4.60 27.55 -18.26
CA LEU A 18 3.64 26.83 -19.11
C LEU A 18 2.24 27.46 -19.03
N ILE A 19 1.78 27.79 -17.82
CA ILE A 19 0.50 28.47 -17.60
C ILE A 19 0.52 29.88 -18.21
N ALA A 20 1.62 30.64 -18.07
CA ALA A 20 1.75 31.97 -18.67
C ALA A 20 1.70 31.92 -20.21
N LEU A 21 2.40 30.97 -20.84
CA LEU A 21 2.35 30.72 -22.29
C LEU A 21 0.93 30.40 -22.75
N MET A 22 0.25 29.48 -22.06
CA MET A 22 -1.15 29.13 -22.38
C MET A 22 -2.10 30.31 -22.22
N ILE A 23 -1.93 31.15 -21.19
CA ILE A 23 -2.75 32.36 -21.02
C ILE A 23 -2.47 33.38 -22.11
N SER A 24 -1.21 33.56 -22.54
CA SER A 24 -0.86 34.50 -23.61
C SER A 24 -1.58 34.15 -24.92
N GLU A 25 -1.63 32.88 -25.32
CA GLU A 25 -2.34 32.43 -26.53
C GLU A 25 -3.83 32.81 -26.54
N PHE A 26 -4.48 32.96 -25.37
CA PHE A 26 -5.88 33.38 -25.25
C PHE A 26 -6.09 34.88 -24.99
N VAL A 27 -5.03 35.65 -24.71
CA VAL A 27 -5.11 37.06 -24.27
C VAL A 27 -4.36 38.02 -25.21
N THR A 28 -3.45 37.51 -26.03
CA THR A 28 -2.62 38.30 -26.95
C THR A 28 -2.64 37.69 -28.35
N ASP A 29 -3.00 38.50 -29.36
CA ASP A 29 -2.85 38.16 -30.78
C ASP A 29 -1.35 38.14 -31.17
N LEU A 30 -0.62 37.10 -30.73
CA LEU A 30 0.80 36.96 -30.98
C LEU A 30 1.09 36.80 -32.47
N PRO A 31 1.92 37.66 -33.08
CA PRO A 31 2.18 37.61 -34.52
C PRO A 31 3.03 36.39 -34.90
N GLY A 32 2.38 35.37 -35.42
CA GLY A 32 2.98 34.13 -35.89
C GLY A 32 1.95 33.00 -35.93
N PRO A 33 2.30 31.81 -36.43
CA PRO A 33 1.45 30.64 -36.28
C PRO A 33 1.62 30.08 -34.85
N GLY A 34 0.52 29.91 -34.11
CA GLY A 34 0.51 29.50 -32.69
C GLY A 34 1.33 28.25 -32.33
N TRP A 35 1.57 27.36 -33.29
CA TRP A 35 2.45 26.21 -33.10
C TRP A 35 3.92 26.60 -32.83
N ALA A 36 4.38 27.72 -33.39
CA ALA A 36 5.76 28.20 -33.24
C ALA A 36 5.93 29.09 -31.99
N THR A 37 4.96 29.97 -31.72
CA THR A 37 4.99 30.90 -30.58
C THR A 37 4.65 30.22 -29.25
N THR A 38 3.76 29.22 -29.26
CA THR A 38 3.22 28.63 -28.02
C THR A 38 3.47 27.13 -27.93
N LEU A 39 3.13 26.32 -28.96
CA LEU A 39 3.27 24.86 -28.84
C LEU A 39 4.73 24.38 -28.76
N LEU A 40 5.65 24.98 -29.51
CA LEU A 40 7.09 24.65 -29.41
C LEU A 40 7.68 24.98 -28.03
N PRO A 41 7.54 26.21 -27.48
CA PRO A 41 7.96 26.52 -26.12
C PRO A 41 7.27 25.65 -25.06
N ALA A 42 5.97 25.40 -25.17
CA ALA A 42 5.25 24.50 -24.26
C ALA A 42 5.79 23.06 -24.31
N GLY A 43 6.13 22.55 -25.50
CA GLY A 43 6.77 21.25 -25.68
C GLY A 43 8.15 21.15 -25.03
N VAL A 44 9.00 22.17 -25.19
CA VAL A 44 10.30 22.24 -24.51
C VAL A 44 10.12 22.27 -22.99
N VAL A 45 9.20 23.08 -22.47
CA VAL A 45 8.88 23.16 -21.04
C VAL A 45 8.36 21.81 -20.50
N PHE A 46 7.53 21.09 -21.27
CA PHE A 46 7.04 19.75 -20.92
C PHE A 46 8.17 18.70 -20.89
N VAL A 47 9.12 18.72 -21.83
CA VAL A 47 10.30 17.84 -21.82
C VAL A 47 11.22 18.14 -20.63
N LEU A 48 11.39 19.41 -20.28
CA LEU A 48 12.14 19.80 -19.08
C LEU A 48 11.42 19.33 -17.81
N MET A 49 10.10 19.45 -17.73
CA MET A 49 9.28 19.01 -16.58
C MET A 49 9.30 17.49 -16.38
N THR A 50 9.12 16.72 -17.45
CA THR A 50 9.18 15.24 -17.41
C THR A 50 10.57 14.74 -17.05
N THR A 51 11.62 15.39 -17.55
CA THR A 51 13.02 15.12 -17.18
C THR A 51 13.28 15.47 -15.71
N ALA A 52 12.86 16.65 -15.25
CA ALA A 52 13.04 17.09 -13.87
C ALA A 52 12.27 16.21 -12.86
N ASN A 53 11.06 15.75 -13.19
CA ASN A 53 10.31 14.77 -12.40
C ASN A 53 11.02 13.40 -12.35
N THR A 54 11.53 12.93 -13.49
CA THR A 54 12.35 11.70 -13.56
C THR A 54 13.59 11.80 -12.66
N LEU A 55 14.29 12.94 -12.70
CA LEU A 55 15.44 13.22 -11.83
C LEU A 55 15.02 13.35 -10.36
N GLN A 56 13.89 13.96 -10.03
CA GLN A 56 13.36 14.06 -8.67
C GLN A 56 13.03 12.68 -8.09
N THR A 57 12.37 11.83 -8.88
CA THR A 57 12.02 10.45 -8.50
C THR A 57 13.27 9.61 -8.26
N ARG A 58 14.26 9.66 -9.16
CA ARG A 58 15.58 9.01 -8.95
C ARG A 58 16.31 9.57 -7.73
N ALA A 59 16.29 10.88 -7.52
CA ALA A 59 16.95 11.53 -6.39
C ALA A 59 16.26 11.26 -5.03
N ALA A 60 15.01 10.78 -5.03
CA ALA A 60 14.24 10.43 -3.85
C ALA A 60 14.32 8.94 -3.46
N ALA A 61 14.78 8.06 -4.35
CA ALA A 61 14.96 6.63 -4.06
C ALA A 61 15.83 6.35 -2.83
N PRO A 62 15.62 5.25 -2.08
CA PRO A 62 16.53 4.82 -1.01
C PRO A 62 18.00 4.76 -1.45
N ARG A 63 18.93 4.88 -0.50
CA ARG A 63 20.38 4.93 -0.74
C ARG A 63 21.11 4.03 0.25
N GLY A 64 22.22 3.44 -0.20
CA GLY A 64 22.95 2.43 0.56
C GLY A 64 22.27 1.07 0.47
N GLU A 65 22.61 0.18 1.41
CA GLU A 65 21.95 -1.13 1.54
C GLU A 65 20.50 -0.97 2.02
N PRO A 66 19.59 -1.93 1.70
CA PRO A 66 18.23 -1.90 2.22
C PRO A 66 18.22 -1.95 3.76
N ARG A 67 17.67 -0.90 4.41
CA ARG A 67 17.38 -0.94 5.85
C ARG A 67 16.42 -2.11 6.12
N ALA A 68 16.64 -2.87 7.19
CA ALA A 68 15.73 -3.91 7.61
C ALA A 68 14.31 -3.34 7.83
N PRO A 69 13.23 -4.08 7.49
CA PRO A 69 11.87 -3.62 7.71
C PRO A 69 11.62 -3.27 9.18
N VAL A 70 11.08 -2.09 9.45
CA VAL A 70 10.68 -1.68 10.81
C VAL A 70 9.33 -2.35 11.14
N GLU A 71 9.27 -3.13 12.21
CA GLU A 71 8.00 -3.70 12.68
C GLU A 71 7.14 -2.62 13.36
N THR A 72 5.84 -2.62 13.04
CA THR A 72 4.83 -1.75 13.65
C THR A 72 3.52 -2.52 13.90
N GLU A 73 2.67 -2.02 14.80
CA GLU A 73 1.29 -2.49 14.96
C GLU A 73 0.42 -2.05 13.76
N VAL A 74 -0.68 -2.75 13.51
CA VAL A 74 -1.55 -2.44 12.36
C VAL A 74 -2.36 -1.16 12.60
N PRO A 75 -2.36 -0.17 11.69
CA PRO A 75 -2.99 1.14 11.90
C PRO A 75 -4.54 1.17 11.82
N VAL A 76 -5.21 0.01 11.76
CA VAL A 76 -6.66 -0.13 11.50
C VAL A 76 -7.27 -1.31 12.26
N THR A 77 -8.62 -1.40 12.28
CA THR A 77 -9.40 -2.49 12.89
C THR A 77 -10.48 -2.99 11.93
N GLY A 78 -10.95 -4.23 12.09
CA GLY A 78 -11.91 -4.86 11.16
C GLY A 78 -11.22 -5.42 9.91
N ARG A 79 -11.98 -5.73 8.85
CA ARG A 79 -11.47 -6.36 7.63
C ARG A 79 -11.10 -5.32 6.55
N TRP A 80 -9.89 -5.41 6.00
CA TRP A 80 -9.36 -4.47 4.99
C TRP A 80 -8.67 -5.21 3.85
N ILE A 81 -8.62 -4.58 2.67
CA ILE A 81 -7.85 -5.00 1.49
C ILE A 81 -6.73 -3.99 1.23
N ALA A 82 -5.54 -4.48 0.90
CA ALA A 82 -4.47 -3.66 0.32
C ALA A 82 -4.66 -3.50 -1.21
N LEU A 83 -4.55 -2.28 -1.73
CA LEU A 83 -4.75 -1.97 -3.16
C LEU A 83 -3.42 -1.77 -3.91
N ASN A 84 -2.58 -0.90 -3.36
CA ASN A 84 -1.19 -0.73 -3.75
C ASN A 84 -0.37 -1.18 -2.54
N SER A 85 0.59 -2.10 -2.70
CA SER A 85 1.41 -2.60 -1.60
C SER A 85 2.88 -2.69 -2.00
N PRO A 86 3.83 -2.49 -1.06
CA PRO A 86 5.25 -2.71 -1.34
C PRO A 86 5.62 -4.20 -1.42
N ALA A 87 4.71 -5.12 -1.08
CA ALA A 87 4.91 -6.55 -1.23
C ALA A 87 4.97 -6.99 -2.71
N ASP A 88 4.13 -6.39 -3.58
CA ASP A 88 4.13 -6.71 -5.01
C ASP A 88 5.20 -5.94 -5.79
N ARG A 89 5.47 -4.69 -5.37
CA ARG A 89 6.26 -3.74 -6.14
C ARG A 89 6.91 -2.67 -5.26
N VAL A 90 8.20 -2.41 -5.50
CA VAL A 90 8.90 -1.25 -4.95
C VAL A 90 9.45 -0.37 -6.10
N PRO A 91 9.15 0.94 -6.17
CA PRO A 91 8.16 1.65 -5.35
C PRO A 91 6.72 1.26 -5.71
N SER A 92 5.88 1.05 -4.71
CA SER A 92 4.50 0.56 -4.87
C SER A 92 3.65 1.51 -5.73
N HIS A 93 3.74 2.81 -5.44
CA HIS A 93 3.02 3.88 -6.15
C HIS A 93 3.78 4.40 -7.39
N GLY A 94 4.77 3.64 -7.89
CA GLY A 94 5.58 4.02 -9.06
C GLY A 94 6.54 5.20 -8.86
N THR A 95 6.61 5.79 -7.65
CA THR A 95 7.51 6.90 -7.33
C THR A 95 8.06 6.81 -5.90
N HIS A 96 9.25 7.39 -5.72
CA HIS A 96 9.91 7.53 -4.41
C HIS A 96 9.68 8.91 -3.76
N VAL A 97 9.10 9.86 -4.50
CA VAL A 97 8.85 11.23 -4.03
C VAL A 97 7.82 11.20 -2.89
N TYR A 98 7.89 12.16 -1.96
CA TYR A 98 7.05 12.23 -0.74
C TYR A 98 7.30 11.12 0.29
N GLY A 99 8.43 10.40 0.23
CA GLY A 99 8.75 9.30 1.15
C GLY A 99 8.02 7.99 0.85
N GLN A 100 7.05 7.98 -0.06
CA GLN A 100 6.09 6.88 -0.26
C GLN A 100 6.65 5.61 -0.97
N THR A 101 7.97 5.37 -0.95
CA THR A 101 8.61 4.24 -1.66
C THR A 101 8.00 2.89 -1.25
N TYR A 102 7.74 2.72 0.04
CA TYR A 102 7.16 1.50 0.61
C TYR A 102 5.73 1.75 1.11
N ALA A 103 4.95 2.59 0.43
CA ALA A 103 3.60 2.93 0.87
C ALA A 103 2.57 1.85 0.55
N ILE A 104 1.56 1.75 1.41
CA ILE A 104 0.42 0.85 1.25
C ILE A 104 -0.90 1.64 1.27
N ASP A 105 -1.80 1.30 0.35
CA ASP A 105 -3.17 1.82 0.29
C ASP A 105 -4.15 0.78 0.83
N LEU A 106 -4.90 1.11 1.87
CA LEU A 106 -5.87 0.23 2.51
C LEU A 106 -7.31 0.73 2.34
N VAL A 107 -8.21 -0.18 1.92
CA VAL A 107 -9.67 0.06 1.93
C VAL A 107 -10.39 -0.96 2.81
N ALA A 108 -11.32 -0.48 3.62
CA ALA A 108 -12.15 -1.34 4.45
C ALA A 108 -13.19 -2.08 3.60
N GLU A 109 -13.44 -3.33 3.97
CA GLU A 109 -14.63 -4.07 3.57
C GLU A 109 -15.68 -4.00 4.69
N PRO A 110 -16.99 -4.13 4.38
CA PRO A 110 -17.96 -4.39 5.42
C PRO A 110 -17.66 -5.75 6.07
N GLU A 111 -17.83 -5.83 7.39
CA GLU A 111 -17.86 -7.10 8.09
C GLU A 111 -19.03 -7.94 7.54
N GLN A 112 -18.78 -9.20 7.18
CA GLN A 112 -19.84 -10.09 6.75
C GLN A 112 -20.70 -10.42 7.97
N PRO A 113 -22.04 -10.25 7.92
CA PRO A 113 -22.88 -10.65 9.03
C PRO A 113 -22.78 -12.17 9.21
N GLU A 114 -22.49 -12.61 10.43
CA GLU A 114 -22.49 -14.02 10.78
C GLU A 114 -23.93 -14.58 10.63
N GLN A 115 -24.10 -15.44 9.63
CA GLN A 115 -25.35 -16.15 9.26
C GLN A 115 -26.44 -15.29 8.58
N PRO A 116 -26.94 -15.70 7.39
CA PRO A 116 -28.04 -15.03 6.69
C PRO A 116 -29.41 -15.63 7.05
N GLU A 117 -29.87 -15.50 8.30
CA GLU A 117 -31.15 -16.08 8.76
C GLU A 117 -32.42 -15.31 8.34
N GLN A 118 -32.31 -14.20 7.60
CA GLN A 118 -33.46 -13.41 7.16
C GLN A 118 -33.39 -13.10 5.65
N PRO A 119 -34.51 -13.21 4.90
CA PRO A 119 -34.55 -12.84 3.49
C PRO A 119 -34.35 -11.33 3.32
N GLU A 120 -33.66 -10.94 2.24
CA GLU A 120 -33.37 -9.54 1.92
C GLU A 120 -34.67 -8.72 1.79
N PRO A 121 -34.81 -7.57 2.48
CA PRO A 121 -35.87 -6.62 2.17
C PRO A 121 -35.60 -5.93 0.83
N GLU A 122 -36.63 -5.72 0.02
CA GLU A 122 -36.59 -4.87 -1.18
C GLU A 122 -36.26 -3.42 -0.77
N GLY A 123 -34.97 -3.09 -0.84
CA GLY A 123 -34.37 -1.92 -0.19
C GLY A 123 -32.85 -2.08 -0.01
N GLY A 124 -32.41 -3.33 0.15
CA GLY A 124 -31.02 -3.77 -0.06
C GLY A 124 -30.06 -3.50 1.11
N ARG A 125 -29.30 -4.54 1.50
CA ARG A 125 -28.09 -4.38 2.32
C ARG A 125 -27.19 -3.28 1.75
N GLY A 126 -26.58 -2.48 2.64
CA GLY A 126 -25.58 -1.48 2.26
C GLY A 126 -24.45 -2.14 1.46
N PRO A 127 -24.19 -1.74 0.21
CA PRO A 127 -23.30 -2.48 -0.66
C PRO A 127 -21.85 -2.39 -0.20
N GLY A 128 -21.08 -3.44 -0.49
CA GLY A 128 -19.62 -3.39 -0.39
C GLY A 128 -19.01 -2.29 -1.27
N ARG A 129 -17.72 -2.01 -1.05
CA ARG A 129 -16.93 -0.97 -1.74
C ARG A 129 -17.35 -0.80 -3.23
N PRO A 130 -17.91 0.36 -3.62
CA PRO A 130 -18.42 0.55 -4.97
C PRO A 130 -17.34 0.34 -6.05
N PRO A 131 -17.57 -0.52 -7.05
CA PRO A 131 -16.58 -0.76 -8.10
C PRO A 131 -16.41 0.45 -9.02
N PHE A 132 -15.22 0.57 -9.58
CA PHE A 132 -14.87 1.53 -10.63
C PHE A 132 -15.84 1.43 -11.83
N ARG A 133 -16.08 2.55 -12.53
CA ARG A 133 -17.04 2.61 -13.64
C ARG A 133 -16.45 3.27 -14.88
N ALA A 134 -16.85 2.82 -16.07
CA ALA A 134 -16.36 3.43 -17.31
C ALA A 134 -16.76 4.92 -17.44
N LEU A 135 -18.03 5.25 -17.15
CA LEU A 135 -18.58 6.59 -17.41
C LEU A 135 -19.48 7.14 -16.28
N TRP A 136 -20.42 6.34 -15.78
CA TRP A 136 -21.45 6.80 -14.84
C TRP A 136 -21.59 5.88 -13.59
N PRO A 137 -21.87 6.43 -12.39
CA PRO A 137 -21.80 7.86 -12.04
C PRO A 137 -20.36 8.38 -12.12
N VAL A 138 -20.19 9.63 -12.55
CA VAL A 138 -18.86 10.24 -12.72
C VAL A 138 -18.12 10.31 -11.37
N VAL A 139 -18.85 10.63 -10.30
CA VAL A 139 -18.32 10.75 -8.93
C VAL A 139 -19.32 10.16 -7.92
N ARG A 140 -18.82 9.63 -6.79
CA ARG A 140 -19.62 9.09 -5.67
C ARG A 140 -19.39 9.90 -4.39
N ARG A 141 -20.33 9.83 -3.44
CA ARG A 141 -20.17 10.46 -2.12
C ARG A 141 -19.29 9.56 -1.24
N ASN A 142 -18.54 10.15 -0.32
CA ASN A 142 -17.60 9.35 0.48
C ASN A 142 -18.28 8.36 1.43
N ARG A 143 -19.49 8.70 1.92
CA ARG A 143 -20.34 7.78 2.70
C ARG A 143 -20.76 6.51 1.93
N ASP A 144 -20.57 6.48 0.61
CA ASP A 144 -20.90 5.34 -0.24
C ASP A 144 -19.78 4.26 -0.18
N PHE A 145 -18.67 4.49 0.56
CA PHE A 145 -17.52 3.60 0.69
C PHE A 145 -17.31 3.22 2.17
N PRO A 146 -17.12 1.92 2.53
CA PRO A 146 -16.99 1.48 3.92
C PRO A 146 -15.85 2.14 4.71
N ALA A 147 -14.75 2.47 4.05
CA ALA A 147 -13.59 3.08 4.70
C ALA A 147 -13.83 4.51 5.21
N PHE A 148 -14.83 5.25 4.70
CA PHE A 148 -15.00 6.66 5.05
C PHE A 148 -15.51 6.85 6.48
N GLY A 149 -14.68 7.42 7.34
CA GLY A 149 -14.96 7.57 8.76
C GLY A 149 -14.52 6.39 9.62
N ALA A 150 -13.94 5.34 9.05
CA ALA A 150 -13.34 4.24 9.80
C ALA A 150 -12.20 4.76 10.72
N PRO A 151 -12.03 4.21 11.94
CA PRO A 151 -11.02 4.68 12.88
C PRO A 151 -9.61 4.35 12.39
N LEU A 152 -8.66 5.25 12.68
CA LEU A 152 -7.23 5.07 12.41
C LEU A 152 -6.45 5.10 13.72
N LEU A 153 -5.53 4.15 13.88
CA LEU A 153 -4.74 3.94 15.09
C LEU A 153 -3.26 4.28 14.87
N ALA A 154 -2.58 4.75 15.90
CA ALA A 154 -1.13 4.87 15.92
C ALA A 154 -0.47 3.48 15.84
N ALA A 155 0.46 3.30 14.90
CA ALA A 155 1.13 2.04 14.60
C ALA A 155 2.28 1.72 15.58
N ALA A 156 2.62 2.67 16.45
CA ALA A 156 3.66 2.54 17.48
C ALA A 156 3.45 3.62 18.55
N ASP A 157 4.17 3.49 19.66
CA ASP A 157 4.39 4.61 20.59
C ASP A 157 5.20 5.70 19.87
N ALA A 158 4.73 6.95 19.91
CA ALA A 158 5.28 8.00 19.06
C ALA A 158 4.97 9.43 19.55
N THR A 159 5.69 10.42 19.00
CA THR A 159 5.36 11.84 19.13
C THR A 159 4.75 12.38 17.85
N VAL A 160 3.66 13.14 17.93
CA VAL A 160 3.01 13.74 16.76
C VAL A 160 3.81 14.97 16.31
N VAL A 161 4.63 14.83 15.26
CA VAL A 161 5.39 15.96 14.69
C VAL A 161 4.55 16.80 13.70
N ARG A 162 3.49 16.22 13.13
CA ARG A 162 2.58 16.94 12.24
C ARG A 162 1.14 16.48 12.39
N ALA A 163 0.24 17.45 12.54
CA ALA A 163 -1.20 17.29 12.34
C ALA A 163 -1.70 18.32 11.30
N SER A 164 -2.70 17.95 10.50
CA SER A 164 -3.28 18.81 9.47
C SER A 164 -4.70 18.36 9.15
N ASP A 165 -5.72 19.11 9.56
CA ASP A 165 -7.15 18.71 9.47
C ASP A 165 -8.07 19.73 8.76
N GLY A 166 -7.49 20.79 8.16
CA GLY A 166 -8.28 21.92 7.66
C GLY A 166 -9.09 21.67 6.39
N ARG A 167 -8.82 20.60 5.64
CA ARG A 167 -9.14 20.51 4.20
C ARG A 167 -10.35 19.65 3.92
N ARG A 168 -11.17 20.06 2.95
CA ARG A 168 -12.33 19.30 2.50
C ARG A 168 -11.92 17.98 1.85
N ASP A 169 -12.58 16.91 2.28
CA ASP A 169 -12.75 15.72 1.47
C ASP A 169 -13.53 16.08 0.20
N HIS A 170 -13.12 15.55 -0.95
CA HIS A 170 -13.86 15.66 -2.20
C HIS A 170 -14.66 14.38 -2.46
N LEU A 171 -15.46 14.38 -3.53
CA LEU A 171 -16.13 13.19 -4.03
C LEU A 171 -15.11 12.21 -4.63
N SER A 172 -15.51 10.97 -4.92
CA SER A 172 -14.61 10.00 -5.55
C SER A 172 -14.15 10.44 -6.96
N ARG A 173 -13.13 9.76 -7.48
CA ARG A 173 -12.66 9.77 -8.87
C ARG A 173 -12.63 8.35 -9.45
N THR A 174 -13.60 7.54 -9.04
CA THR A 174 -13.77 6.11 -9.40
C THR A 174 -14.48 5.92 -10.75
N SER A 175 -14.18 6.77 -11.72
CA SER A 175 -14.65 6.66 -13.10
C SER A 175 -13.59 7.18 -14.09
N LEU A 176 -13.62 6.77 -15.36
CA LEU A 176 -12.61 7.24 -16.33
C LEU A 176 -12.58 8.79 -16.48
N PRO A 177 -13.70 9.52 -16.58
CA PRO A 177 -13.65 10.98 -16.67
C PRO A 177 -13.09 11.63 -15.40
N ALA A 178 -13.47 11.13 -14.22
CA ALA A 178 -13.02 11.70 -12.96
C ALA A 178 -11.57 11.34 -12.61
N LEU A 179 -11.12 10.14 -12.99
CA LEU A 179 -9.72 9.72 -12.90
C LEU A 179 -8.85 10.51 -13.89
N GLY A 180 -9.32 10.72 -15.12
CA GLY A 180 -8.67 11.60 -16.09
C GLY A 180 -8.50 13.02 -15.56
N TYR A 181 -9.56 13.59 -14.96
CA TYR A 181 -9.49 14.90 -14.29
C TYR A 181 -8.52 14.91 -13.08
N LEU A 182 -8.44 13.83 -12.29
CA LEU A 182 -7.46 13.70 -11.21
C LEU A 182 -6.02 13.69 -11.75
N LEU A 183 -5.73 12.86 -12.75
CA LEU A 183 -4.38 12.66 -13.29
C LEU A 183 -3.90 13.86 -14.11
N LEU A 184 -4.77 14.48 -14.92
CA LEU A 184 -4.39 15.56 -15.83
C LEU A 184 -4.44 16.94 -15.16
N VAL A 185 -5.35 17.18 -14.21
CA VAL A 185 -5.58 18.51 -13.62
C VAL A 185 -5.27 18.54 -12.13
N GLU A 186 -6.05 17.85 -11.29
CA GLU A 186 -5.96 18.03 -9.85
C GLU A 186 -4.59 17.61 -9.28
N GLY A 187 -4.05 16.46 -9.70
CA GLY A 187 -2.79 15.93 -9.20
C GLY A 187 -1.58 16.81 -9.56
N ASN A 188 -1.59 17.41 -10.75
CA ASN A 188 -0.59 18.37 -11.18
C ASN A 188 -0.63 19.64 -10.30
N VAL A 189 -1.82 20.25 -10.14
CA VAL A 189 -2.00 21.43 -9.28
C VAL A 189 -1.63 21.12 -7.82
N ARG A 190 -2.00 19.96 -7.27
CA ARG A 190 -1.63 19.54 -5.92
C ARG A 190 -0.12 19.35 -5.76
N SER A 191 0.56 18.78 -6.76
CA SER A 191 2.02 18.56 -6.76
C SER A 191 2.80 19.88 -6.85
N VAL A 192 2.37 20.82 -7.70
CA VAL A 192 2.91 22.19 -7.72
C VAL A 192 2.85 22.82 -6.32
N LEU A 193 1.73 22.65 -5.62
CA LEU A 193 1.53 23.19 -4.27
C LEU A 193 2.18 22.34 -3.13
N GLY A 194 3.03 21.35 -3.47
CA GLY A 194 3.91 20.61 -2.54
C GLY A 194 3.31 19.39 -1.84
N ALA A 195 4.15 18.54 -1.23
CA ALA A 195 3.76 17.25 -0.66
C ALA A 195 2.55 17.34 0.26
N ARG A 196 2.48 18.37 1.11
CA ARG A 196 1.34 18.61 1.99
C ARG A 196 0.02 18.60 1.21
N ARG A 197 -0.07 19.19 0.02
CA ARG A 197 -1.30 19.24 -0.82
C ARG A 197 -1.64 17.91 -1.48
N VAL A 198 -0.64 17.05 -1.70
CA VAL A 198 -0.82 15.66 -2.12
C VAL A 198 -1.35 14.81 -0.96
N LEU A 199 -0.74 14.84 0.23
CA LEU A 199 -1.14 14.00 1.39
C LEU A 199 -2.52 14.33 2.01
N GLY A 200 -3.18 15.44 1.63
CA GLY A 200 -4.49 15.79 2.16
C GLY A 200 -4.46 16.28 3.60
N ASN A 201 -5.46 15.91 4.39
CA ASN A 201 -5.33 15.92 5.85
C ASN A 201 -4.45 14.73 6.24
N HIS A 202 -3.54 14.94 7.19
CA HIS A 202 -2.51 13.96 7.51
C HIS A 202 -2.01 14.08 8.95
N VAL A 203 -1.54 12.95 9.46
CA VAL A 203 -0.71 12.87 10.66
C VAL A 203 0.68 12.40 10.24
N VAL A 204 1.73 12.99 10.82
CA VAL A 204 3.08 12.41 10.82
C VAL A 204 3.48 12.18 12.28
N LEU A 205 3.84 10.94 12.57
CA LEU A 205 4.35 10.48 13.85
C LEU A 205 5.87 10.29 13.74
N ASP A 206 6.62 10.70 14.76
CA ASP A 206 8.03 10.34 14.98
C ASP A 206 8.08 9.17 15.96
N LEU A 207 8.65 8.05 15.52
CA LEU A 207 8.74 6.78 16.25
C LEU A 207 10.12 6.60 16.93
N GLY A 208 11.02 7.58 16.82
CA GLY A 208 12.43 7.43 17.17
C GLY A 208 13.29 6.90 16.02
N ASP A 209 14.61 6.88 16.20
CA ASP A 209 15.62 6.35 15.26
C ASP A 209 15.49 6.83 13.80
N GLY A 210 15.02 8.09 13.65
CA GLY A 210 14.75 8.77 12.38
C GLY A 210 13.51 8.27 11.64
N VAL A 211 12.76 7.32 12.20
CA VAL A 211 11.61 6.67 11.55
C VAL A 211 10.35 7.50 11.78
N HIS A 212 9.73 7.94 10.67
CA HIS A 212 8.52 8.74 10.70
C HIS A 212 7.38 8.02 9.99
N ALA A 213 6.24 7.81 10.66
CA ALA A 213 5.05 7.21 10.06
C ALA A 213 4.09 8.28 9.52
N VAL A 214 3.67 8.15 8.26
CA VAL A 214 2.75 9.06 7.59
C VAL A 214 1.41 8.39 7.40
N TYR A 215 0.35 9.10 7.81
CA TYR A 215 -1.04 8.75 7.55
C TYR A 215 -1.64 9.85 6.68
N ALA A 216 -2.10 9.51 5.48
CA ALA A 216 -2.63 10.49 4.52
C ALA A 216 -4.10 10.25 4.17
N HIS A 217 -4.69 11.26 3.52
CA HIS A 217 -6.08 11.30 3.05
C HIS A 217 -7.17 11.38 4.12
N LEU A 218 -6.82 11.69 5.38
CA LEU A 218 -7.72 11.71 6.54
C LEU A 218 -8.98 12.58 6.36
N ARG A 219 -10.04 12.23 7.08
CA ARG A 219 -11.33 12.94 7.03
C ARG A 219 -11.22 14.30 7.72
N ARG A 220 -11.80 15.34 7.11
CA ARG A 220 -11.83 16.69 7.71
C ARG A 220 -12.52 16.70 9.07
N GLY A 221 -11.97 17.42 10.03
CA GLY A 221 -12.52 17.55 11.38
C GLY A 221 -12.66 16.19 12.04
N SER A 222 -11.58 15.40 12.04
CA SER A 222 -11.55 14.06 12.64
C SER A 222 -10.25 13.70 13.34
N LEU A 223 -9.19 14.51 13.24
CA LEU A 223 -7.94 14.23 13.97
C LEU A 223 -8.19 14.38 15.47
N LEU A 224 -7.77 13.38 16.24
CA LEU A 224 -7.88 13.33 17.71
C LEU A 224 -6.60 13.82 18.40
N VAL A 225 -5.61 14.26 17.61
CA VAL A 225 -4.27 14.66 18.04
C VAL A 225 -3.80 15.92 17.31
N ARG A 226 -2.92 16.68 17.95
CA ARG A 226 -2.22 17.86 17.43
C ARG A 226 -0.69 17.65 17.50
N ALA A 227 0.06 18.52 16.84
CA ALA A 227 1.52 18.48 16.93
C ALA A 227 1.99 18.74 18.36
N GLY A 228 2.93 17.93 18.85
CA GLY A 228 3.45 17.95 20.23
C GLY A 228 2.76 16.97 21.20
N ASP A 229 1.65 16.33 20.82
CA ASP A 229 1.05 15.26 21.64
C ASP A 229 1.88 13.96 21.50
N THR A 230 1.94 13.17 22.57
CA THR A 230 2.45 11.78 22.55
C THR A 230 1.30 10.79 22.37
N VAL A 231 1.50 9.73 21.59
CA VAL A 231 0.54 8.65 21.37
C VAL A 231 1.12 7.29 21.74
N ARG A 232 0.27 6.34 22.12
CA ARG A 232 0.62 4.92 22.28
C ARG A 232 0.21 4.10 21.07
N ALA A 233 0.89 2.98 20.84
CA ALA A 233 0.47 1.97 19.86
C ALA A 233 -1.00 1.56 20.09
N GLY A 234 -1.78 1.47 19.00
CA GLY A 234 -3.22 1.20 19.06
C GLY A 234 -4.11 2.38 19.48
N GLN A 235 -3.55 3.54 19.85
CA GLN A 235 -4.34 4.72 20.20
C GLN A 235 -5.05 5.31 18.97
N PRO A 236 -6.36 5.62 19.02
CA PRO A 236 -7.05 6.34 17.95
C PRO A 236 -6.48 7.74 17.72
N ILE A 237 -6.03 8.03 16.49
CA ILE A 237 -5.45 9.32 16.08
C ILE A 237 -6.35 10.12 15.12
N GLY A 238 -7.31 9.46 14.46
CA GLY A 238 -8.26 10.13 13.58
C GLY A 238 -9.16 9.16 12.82
N ARG A 239 -9.70 9.60 11.68
CA ARG A 239 -10.54 8.76 10.80
C ARG A 239 -10.12 8.84 9.34
N CYS A 240 -10.26 7.71 8.64
CA CYS A 240 -10.05 7.58 7.20
C CYS A 240 -11.01 8.51 6.42
N GLY A 241 -10.50 9.15 5.36
CA GLY A 241 -11.19 10.20 4.61
C GLY A 241 -10.94 10.11 3.11
N ASN A 242 -11.23 11.20 2.39
CA ASN A 242 -10.96 11.35 0.96
C ASN A 242 -10.51 12.78 0.64
N SER A 243 -9.50 13.24 1.36
CA SER A 243 -8.84 14.54 1.15
C SER A 243 -7.47 14.35 0.51
N GLY A 244 -6.85 15.37 -0.11
CA GLY A 244 -5.56 15.17 -0.80
C GLY A 244 -5.71 14.44 -2.13
N ASN A 245 -4.63 13.94 -2.71
CA ASN A 245 -4.60 13.36 -4.06
C ASN A 245 -5.14 11.93 -4.10
N SER A 246 -6.40 11.75 -3.70
CA SER A 246 -7.05 10.45 -3.59
C SER A 246 -8.07 10.20 -4.71
N THR A 247 -8.27 8.93 -5.06
CA THR A 247 -9.36 8.44 -5.91
C THR A 247 -10.63 8.15 -5.12
N GLU A 248 -10.56 7.71 -3.87
CA GLU A 248 -11.69 7.27 -3.04
C GLU A 248 -11.30 7.18 -1.56
N PRO A 249 -12.25 7.00 -0.62
CA PRO A 249 -11.91 6.79 0.78
C PRO A 249 -10.99 5.58 1.02
N HIS A 250 -9.76 5.83 1.45
CA HIS A 250 -8.74 4.83 1.80
C HIS A 250 -7.74 5.43 2.80
N LEU A 251 -6.96 4.58 3.48
CA LEU A 251 -5.77 4.98 4.22
C LEU A 251 -4.53 4.76 3.34
N HIS A 252 -3.77 5.82 3.05
CA HIS A 252 -2.39 5.72 2.57
C HIS A 252 -1.47 5.76 3.79
N PHE A 253 -0.66 4.72 4.00
CA PHE A 253 0.30 4.58 5.10
C PHE A 253 1.72 4.30 4.59
N HIS A 254 2.74 4.91 5.20
CA HIS A 254 4.16 4.55 4.97
C HIS A 254 5.09 5.03 6.09
N LEU A 255 6.31 4.48 6.13
CA LEU A 255 7.42 4.99 6.93
C LEU A 255 8.43 5.76 6.06
N MET A 256 9.08 6.78 6.63
CA MET A 256 10.09 7.60 5.96
C MET A 256 11.22 8.06 6.90
N ASP A 257 12.37 8.47 6.33
CA ASP A 257 13.63 8.80 7.04
C ASP A 257 13.73 10.21 7.64
N GLY A 258 12.62 10.94 7.75
CA GLY A 258 12.57 12.28 8.36
C GLY A 258 11.17 12.91 8.29
N PRO A 259 10.92 14.00 9.04
CA PRO A 259 9.56 14.54 9.25
C PRO A 259 8.97 15.34 8.08
N ASP A 260 9.74 15.62 7.02
CA ASP A 260 9.31 16.37 5.84
C ASP A 260 9.24 15.47 4.59
N PRO A 261 8.04 15.09 4.11
CA PRO A 261 7.86 14.29 2.90
C PRO A 261 8.54 14.88 1.65
N ASP A 262 8.56 16.21 1.47
CA ASP A 262 9.21 16.83 0.30
C ASP A 262 10.73 16.51 0.27
N ALA A 263 11.36 16.28 1.43
CA ALA A 263 12.78 15.96 1.60
C ALA A 263 13.12 14.48 1.86
N ALA A 264 12.22 13.72 2.50
CA ALA A 264 12.46 12.35 2.99
C ALA A 264 12.48 11.26 1.90
N ARG A 265 12.93 10.06 2.28
CA ARG A 265 12.95 8.78 1.53
C ARG A 265 12.14 7.74 2.29
N GLY A 266 11.63 6.74 1.59
CA GLY A 266 10.86 5.68 2.24
C GLY A 266 11.71 4.68 3.00
N ILE A 267 11.19 4.21 4.13
CA ILE A 267 11.73 3.11 4.93
C ILE A 267 10.78 1.90 4.77
N PRO A 268 11.29 0.68 4.54
CA PRO A 268 10.46 -0.52 4.52
C PRO A 268 9.90 -0.80 5.92
N PHE A 269 8.68 -1.32 5.99
CA PHE A 269 8.02 -1.70 7.23
C PHE A 269 7.48 -3.12 7.14
N THR A 270 7.11 -3.68 8.29
CA THR A 270 6.27 -4.89 8.39
C THR A 270 5.24 -4.66 9.49
N TRP A 271 4.07 -5.28 9.37
CA TRP A 271 3.11 -5.32 10.47
C TRP A 271 3.26 -6.61 11.28
N LYS A 272 3.28 -6.43 12.59
CA LYS A 272 3.39 -7.50 13.58
C LYS A 272 2.30 -8.56 13.38
N GLY A 273 2.71 -9.81 13.27
CA GLY A 273 1.82 -10.97 13.12
C GLY A 273 1.12 -11.14 11.76
N ILE A 274 1.16 -10.15 10.85
CA ILE A 274 0.53 -10.27 9.50
C ILE A 274 1.46 -9.93 8.33
N GLY A 275 2.68 -9.46 8.56
CA GLY A 275 3.62 -9.11 7.49
C GLY A 275 3.21 -7.82 6.76
N VAL A 276 3.31 -7.82 5.43
CA VAL A 276 2.73 -6.76 4.59
C VAL A 276 1.84 -7.41 3.53
N PRO A 277 0.50 -7.22 3.59
CA PRO A 277 -0.43 -7.84 2.66
C PRO A 277 -0.18 -7.45 1.19
N ALA A 278 -0.33 -8.40 0.27
CA ALA A 278 -0.17 -8.21 -1.17
C ALA A 278 -1.36 -7.45 -1.83
N GLY A 279 -1.19 -7.02 -3.08
CA GLY A 279 -2.21 -6.31 -3.84
C GLY A 279 -3.46 -7.16 -4.09
N GLY A 280 -4.57 -6.78 -3.48
CA GLY A 280 -5.83 -7.53 -3.47
C GLY A 280 -5.97 -8.51 -2.30
N GLU A 281 -4.96 -8.65 -1.44
CA GLU A 281 -5.06 -9.47 -0.23
C GLU A 281 -5.93 -8.81 0.84
N ALA A 282 -6.78 -9.61 1.48
CA ALA A 282 -7.67 -9.18 2.56
C ALA A 282 -7.20 -9.71 3.91
N PHE A 283 -7.13 -8.85 4.93
CA PHE A 283 -6.64 -9.17 6.27
C PHE A 283 -7.55 -8.59 7.37
N THR A 284 -7.42 -9.16 8.58
CA THR A 284 -8.14 -8.70 9.78
C THR A 284 -7.15 -8.61 10.95
N PRO A 285 -6.81 -7.41 11.45
CA PRO A 285 -5.88 -7.24 12.57
C PRO A 285 -6.39 -7.89 13.86
N GLY A 286 -5.50 -8.55 14.61
CA GLY A 286 -5.87 -9.29 15.82
C GLY A 286 -6.66 -10.58 15.58
N GLY A 287 -6.94 -10.95 14.33
CA GLY A 287 -7.42 -12.28 14.00
C GLY A 287 -6.41 -13.34 14.43
N ARG A 288 -6.89 -14.46 15.00
CA ARG A 288 -6.04 -15.63 15.27
C ARG A 288 -5.34 -16.07 13.99
N GLU A 289 -4.12 -16.58 14.13
CA GLU A 289 -3.40 -17.24 13.05
C GLU A 289 -4.27 -18.30 12.37
N ALA A 290 -4.53 -18.10 11.08
CA ALA A 290 -5.05 -19.13 10.20
C ALA A 290 -3.90 -19.95 9.56
N SER A 291 -2.77 -20.11 10.25
CA SER A 291 -1.62 -20.95 9.88
C SER A 291 -1.93 -22.45 10.03
N GLY A 292 -3.14 -22.85 9.62
CA GLY A 292 -3.77 -24.14 9.86
C GLY A 292 -4.02 -24.97 8.60
N ARG A 293 -3.21 -24.80 7.55
CA ARG A 293 -3.18 -25.69 6.37
C ARG A 293 -1.76 -25.79 5.79
N PRO A 294 -1.18 -27.00 5.71
CA PRO A 294 -0.12 -27.28 4.74
C PRO A 294 -0.64 -27.04 3.32
N GLY A 295 0.26 -26.78 2.37
CA GLY A 295 -0.08 -26.75 0.94
C GLY A 295 -0.70 -28.08 0.47
N PRO A 296 -1.43 -28.10 -0.66
CA PRO A 296 -2.13 -29.28 -1.12
C PRO A 296 -1.17 -30.44 -1.39
N GLN A 297 -1.17 -31.41 -0.48
CA GLN A 297 -0.63 -32.74 -0.76
C GLN A 297 -1.44 -33.35 -1.91
N GLY A 298 -0.79 -34.16 -2.75
CA GLY A 298 -1.48 -34.92 -3.79
C GLY A 298 -2.61 -35.77 -3.20
N PRO A 299 -3.64 -36.13 -4.00
CA PRO A 299 -4.82 -36.82 -3.49
C PRO A 299 -4.42 -38.08 -2.71
N PRO A 300 -4.82 -38.20 -1.42
CA PRO A 300 -4.49 -39.37 -0.63
C PRO A 300 -5.13 -40.62 -1.26
N SER A 301 -4.42 -41.74 -1.18
CA SER A 301 -4.85 -43.01 -1.77
C SER A 301 -6.26 -43.40 -1.32
N PRO A 302 -7.09 -43.97 -2.23
CA PRO A 302 -8.44 -44.40 -1.87
C PRO A 302 -8.40 -45.44 -0.74
N PRO A 303 -9.37 -45.41 0.21
CA PRO A 303 -9.36 -46.30 1.36
C PRO A 303 -9.57 -47.76 0.95
N SER A 304 -8.85 -48.68 1.60
CA SER A 304 -9.05 -50.12 1.44
C SER A 304 -10.48 -50.52 1.81
N PRO A 305 -11.10 -51.47 1.08
CA PRO A 305 -12.45 -51.94 1.38
C PRO A 305 -12.51 -52.67 2.75
N PRO A 306 -13.64 -52.59 3.48
CA PRO A 306 -13.79 -53.24 4.77
C PRO A 306 -13.80 -54.77 4.64
N SER A 307 -13.14 -55.46 5.57
CA SER A 307 -13.12 -56.92 5.63
C SER A 307 -14.45 -57.50 6.13
N PRO A 308 -14.87 -58.69 5.65
CA PRO A 308 -16.14 -59.32 6.05
C PRO A 308 -16.11 -59.89 7.47
N PRO A 309 -17.26 -60.03 8.15
CA PRO A 309 -17.32 -60.43 9.56
C PRO A 309 -17.11 -61.92 9.84
N ASN A 310 -16.18 -62.21 10.76
CA ASN A 310 -16.04 -63.34 11.69
C ASN A 310 -16.50 -64.78 11.34
N PRO A 311 -15.57 -65.75 11.36
CA PRO A 311 -15.80 -67.11 11.84
C PRO A 311 -15.68 -67.23 13.39
N VAL A 312 -16.06 -68.38 13.94
CA VAL A 312 -16.14 -68.62 15.39
C VAL A 312 -15.08 -69.64 15.89
N ARG A 313 -14.31 -69.24 16.92
CA ARG A 313 -13.69 -70.05 17.99
C ARG A 313 -13.03 -71.42 17.65
N GLY A 314 -11.69 -71.53 17.77
CA GLY A 314 -11.04 -72.82 18.08
C GLY A 314 -9.52 -72.94 17.92
N GLY A 315 -8.83 -73.41 18.96
CA GLY A 315 -7.81 -74.48 18.89
C GLY A 315 -6.35 -74.23 18.45
N ASP A 316 -5.42 -74.43 19.40
CA ASP A 316 -4.21 -75.28 19.33
C ASP A 316 -3.03 -75.09 18.33
N ARG A 317 -1.88 -74.69 18.94
CA ARG A 317 -0.55 -75.35 18.96
C ARG A 317 0.47 -75.30 17.78
N TYR A 318 1.75 -75.27 18.19
CA TYR A 318 3.05 -75.51 17.48
C TYR A 318 3.48 -74.52 16.35
N GLY A 319 4.77 -74.27 16.09
CA GLY A 319 5.98 -74.55 16.89
C GLY A 319 7.32 -74.63 16.10
N GLY A 320 8.32 -73.79 16.43
CA GLY A 320 9.72 -73.83 15.91
C GLY A 320 9.96 -73.16 14.54
N ARG A 321 11.22 -72.95 14.07
CA ARG A 321 12.56 -73.02 14.71
C ARG A 321 13.66 -72.45 13.76
N ASP A 322 14.90 -72.28 14.27
CA ASP A 322 16.22 -72.21 13.58
C ASP A 322 16.48 -71.00 12.62
N GLU A 323 17.51 -70.14 12.80
CA GLU A 323 18.97 -70.21 12.47
C GLU A 323 19.34 -69.97 10.98
N ALA A 324 20.47 -69.36 10.56
CA ALA A 324 21.49 -68.45 11.16
C ALA A 324 22.50 -67.95 10.06
N ARG A 325 23.49 -67.08 10.41
CA ARG A 325 24.77 -66.79 9.68
C ARG A 325 24.70 -66.03 8.32
N ASP A 326 25.75 -65.43 7.74
CA ASP A 326 27.10 -64.97 8.17
C ASP A 326 27.67 -63.93 7.15
N GLY A 327 28.75 -63.19 7.51
CA GLY A 327 29.67 -62.52 6.55
C GLY A 327 29.36 -61.04 6.18
N VAL A 328 30.19 -59.98 6.28
CA VAL A 328 31.61 -59.66 6.65
C VAL A 328 32.56 -59.27 5.47
N ARG A 329 33.09 -58.01 5.50
CA ARG A 329 34.23 -57.41 4.72
C ARG A 329 33.99 -57.16 3.20
N GLU A 330 34.73 -56.32 2.43
CA GLU A 330 35.67 -55.16 2.54
C GLU A 330 35.89 -54.63 1.08
N ALA A 331 36.49 -53.48 0.70
CA ALA A 331 36.78 -52.14 1.27
C ALA A 331 37.44 -51.24 0.16
N ARG A 332 37.69 -49.93 0.43
CA ARG A 332 38.50 -48.96 -0.38
C ARG A 332 37.90 -48.57 -1.75
N ASP A 333 38.28 -47.50 -2.49
CA ASP A 333 38.99 -46.21 -2.30
C ASP A 333 38.55 -45.28 -3.51
N GLY A 334 38.90 -44.00 -3.70
CA GLY A 334 39.70 -43.01 -2.97
C GLY A 334 40.05 -41.78 -3.87
N GLY A 335 40.20 -40.56 -3.32
CA GLY A 335 40.49 -39.28 -4.04
C GLY A 335 39.26 -38.33 -4.16
N ARG A 336 39.31 -36.98 -4.02
CA ARG A 336 40.30 -35.89 -4.25
C ARG A 336 40.46 -35.44 -5.72
N ASP A 337 40.57 -34.15 -6.07
CA ASP A 337 40.57 -32.88 -5.30
C ASP A 337 40.16 -31.64 -6.14
N VAL A 338 39.51 -30.65 -5.48
CA VAL A 338 39.63 -29.17 -5.52
C VAL A 338 39.81 -28.36 -6.85
N THR A 339 39.35 -27.08 -6.79
CA THR A 339 39.64 -25.89 -7.65
C THR A 339 38.65 -25.55 -8.78
N ALA A 340 38.59 -24.31 -9.31
CA ALA A 340 38.39 -22.98 -8.66
C ALA A 340 38.29 -21.87 -9.75
N ALA A 341 37.58 -20.78 -9.44
CA ALA A 341 37.68 -19.40 -9.97
C ALA A 341 37.80 -19.15 -11.50
N GLY A 342 36.88 -18.32 -12.02
CA GLY A 342 36.94 -17.61 -13.30
C GLY A 342 36.09 -16.35 -13.22
#